data_AF-A0A2H3L9Z1-F1
#
_entry.id   AF-A0A2H3L9Z1-F1
#
_cell.length_a   1.000
_cell.length_b   1.000
_cell.length_c   1.000
_cell.angle_alpha   90.00
_cell.angle_beta   90.00
_cell.angle_gamma   90.00
#
_symmetry.space_group_name_H-M   'P 1'
#
loop_
_entity.id
_entity.type
_entity.pdbx_description
1 polymer ?
#
loop_
_entity_poly.entity_id
_entity_poly.type
_entity_poly.pdbx_seq_one_letter_code
_entity_poly.pdbx_strand_id
1 'polypeptide(L)'
;MQPDTLHQLRGAVELATDAVDVTVTRIADAHQTIVRQVYAPFALLGPLAGPVRVVEQIQSTITCQVYQTILTVNQALTRGALTVLDQPADRTPSAWPDRRRID
;
A
#
# COMPACT_ATOMS: atom_id res chain seq x y z
N MET A 1 12.32 -6.79 -23.65
CA MET A 1 11.23 -5.80 -23.84
C MET A 1 11.85 -4.51 -24.34
N GLN A 2 11.10 -3.71 -25.11
CA GLN A 2 11.55 -2.39 -25.54
C GLN A 2 11.65 -1.46 -24.31
N PRO A 3 12.70 -0.62 -24.19
CA PRO A 3 12.92 0.25 -23.02
C PRO A 3 11.74 1.17 -22.74
N ASP A 4 11.06 1.66 -23.78
CA ASP A 4 9.86 2.50 -23.65
C ASP A 4 8.69 1.77 -22.97
N THR A 5 8.53 0.47 -23.23
CA THR A 5 7.48 -0.35 -22.62
C THR A 5 7.73 -0.55 -21.12
N LEU A 6 8.98 -0.75 -20.71
CA LEU A 6 9.33 -0.86 -19.28
C LEU A 6 9.10 0.46 -18.54
N HIS A 7 9.44 1.58 -19.17
CA HIS A 7 9.19 2.91 -18.61
C HIS A 7 7.68 3.19 -18.44
N GLN A 8 6.87 2.85 -19.44
CA GLN A 8 5.40 2.98 -19.35
C GLN A 8 4.81 2.10 -18.25
N LEU A 9 5.26 0.85 -18.11
CA LEU A 9 4.79 -0.06 -17.06
C LEU A 9 5.15 0.45 -15.66
N ARG A 10 6.36 0.99 -15.50
CA ARG A 10 6.79 1.63 -14.24
C ARG A 10 5.87 2.80 -13.89
N GLY A 11 5.65 3.71 -14.83
CA GLY A 11 4.75 4.85 -14.61
C GLY A 11 3.32 4.43 -14.28
N ALA A 12 2.81 3.36 -14.90
CA ALA A 12 1.49 2.82 -14.59
C ALA A 12 1.40 2.25 -13.16
N VAL A 13 2.43 1.53 -12.71
CA VAL A 13 2.52 0.99 -11.34
C VAL A 13 2.57 2.10 -10.31
N GLU A 14 3.38 3.14 -10.54
CA GLU A 14 3.49 4.31 -9.66
C GLU A 14 2.13 5.06 -9.59
N LEU A 15 1.50 5.32 -10.74
CA LEU A 15 0.17 5.98 -10.79
C LEU A 15 -0.91 5.18 -10.05
N ALA A 16 -0.94 3.86 -10.21
CA ALA A 16 -1.88 2.99 -9.50
C ALA A 16 -1.65 3.04 -7.98
N THR A 17 -0.38 3.06 -7.56
CA THR A 17 0.01 3.17 -6.15
C THR A 17 -0.52 4.47 -5.55
N ASP A 18 -0.28 5.60 -6.22
CA ASP A 18 -0.73 6.91 -5.76
C ASP A 18 -2.26 6.99 -5.68
N ALA A 19 -2.97 6.43 -6.66
CA ALA A 19 -4.43 6.40 -6.66
C ALA A 19 -4.98 5.62 -5.46
N VAL A 20 -4.37 4.49 -5.12
CA VAL A 20 -4.73 3.70 -3.93
C VAL A 20 -4.43 4.49 -2.66
N ASP A 21 -3.23 5.07 -2.53
CA ASP A 21 -2.83 5.81 -1.33
C ASP A 21 -3.76 7.00 -1.05
N VAL A 22 -4.10 7.78 -2.08
CA VAL A 22 -5.05 8.90 -1.96
C VAL A 22 -6.44 8.41 -1.55
N THR A 23 -6.91 7.33 -2.17
CA THR A 23 -8.25 6.79 -1.90
C THR A 23 -8.33 6.26 -0.46
N VAL A 24 -7.35 5.47 -0.05
CA VAL A 24 -7.28 4.90 1.31
C VAL A 24 -7.23 6.00 2.36
N THR A 25 -6.43 7.04 2.13
CA THR A 25 -6.34 8.20 3.03
C THR A 25 -7.67 8.92 3.16
N ARG A 26 -8.36 9.18 2.04
CA ARG A 26 -9.69 9.83 2.07
C ARG A 26 -10.74 9.00 2.80
N ILE A 27 -10.70 7.67 2.62
CA ILE A 27 -11.61 6.77 3.36
C ILE A 27 -11.29 6.83 4.85
N ALA A 28 -10.02 6.83 5.25
CA ALA A 28 -9.60 6.94 6.64
C ALA A 28 -10.14 8.21 7.31
N ASP A 29 -10.01 9.36 6.64
CA ASP A 29 -10.52 10.66 7.12
C ASP A 29 -12.04 10.66 7.26
N ALA A 30 -12.75 10.09 6.27
CA ALA A 30 -14.20 9.95 6.32
C ALA A 30 -14.63 9.05 7.48
N HIS A 31 -13.93 7.94 7.69
CA HIS A 31 -14.23 7.00 8.77
C HIS A 31 -14.04 7.66 10.14
N GLN A 32 -12.95 8.43 10.33
CA GLN A 32 -12.70 9.16 11.56
C GLN A 32 -13.77 10.23 11.82
N THR A 33 -14.24 10.91 10.77
CA THR A 33 -15.33 11.88 10.86
C THR A 33 -16.62 11.22 11.32
N ILE A 34 -16.97 10.06 10.73
CA ILE A 34 -18.16 9.29 11.10
C ILE A 34 -18.08 8.82 12.55
N VAL A 35 -16.94 8.27 12.97
CA VAL A 35 -16.72 7.81 14.35
C VAL A 35 -17.00 8.94 15.35
N ARG A 36 -16.43 10.13 15.14
CA ARG A 36 -16.66 11.28 16.02
C ARG A 36 -18.14 11.67 16.08
N GLN A 37 -18.83 11.66 14.94
CA GLN A 37 -20.27 12.00 14.89
C GLN A 37 -21.13 10.96 15.63
N VAL A 38 -20.79 9.68 15.53
CA VAL A 38 -21.53 8.59 16.19
C VAL A 38 -21.39 8.66 17.71
N TYR A 39 -20.20 8.98 18.23
CA TYR A 39 -19.97 9.02 19.68
C TYR A 39 -20.34 10.35 20.35
N ALA A 40 -20.40 11.46 19.60
CA ALA A 40 -20.68 12.78 20.14
C ALA A 40 -21.95 12.87 21.03
N PRO A 41 -23.11 12.26 20.66
CA PRO A 41 -24.30 12.32 21.50
C PRO A 41 -24.13 11.63 22.85
N PHE A 42 -23.42 10.50 22.89
CA PHE A 42 -23.22 9.72 24.11
C PHE A 42 -22.21 10.37 25.06
N ALA A 43 -21.29 11.17 24.52
CA ALA A 43 -20.35 11.97 25.30
C ALA A 43 -21.06 13.07 26.13
N LEU A 44 -22.31 13.41 25.80
CA LEU A 44 -23.14 14.37 26.54
C LEU A 44 -23.88 13.74 27.72
N LEU A 45 -23.96 12.40 27.78
CA LEU A 45 -24.59 11.68 28.88
C LEU A 45 -23.56 11.46 29.99
N GLY A 46 -23.62 12.29 31.04
CA GLY A 46 -22.64 12.36 32.14
C GLY A 46 -21.99 11.04 32.58
N PRO A 47 -22.76 10.00 32.99
CA PRO A 47 -22.17 8.73 33.43
C PRO A 47 -21.56 7.89 32.30
N LEU A 48 -21.93 8.13 31.05
CA LEU A 48 -21.43 7.40 29.87
C LEU A 48 -20.28 8.12 29.17
N ALA A 49 -20.06 9.39 29.44
CA ALA A 49 -19.07 10.21 28.75
C ALA A 49 -17.64 9.64 28.83
N GLY A 50 -17.22 9.15 30.00
CA GLY A 50 -15.92 8.50 30.19
C GLY A 50 -15.78 7.22 29.37
N PRO A 51 -16.63 6.21 29.58
CA PRO A 51 -16.61 4.96 28.80
C PRO A 51 -16.69 5.18 27.28
N VAL A 52 -17.56 6.09 26.82
CA VAL A 52 -17.73 6.42 25.39
C VAL A 52 -16.42 6.90 24.76
N ARG A 53 -15.71 7.81 25.42
CA ARG A 53 -14.41 8.32 24.92
C ARG A 53 -13.36 7.21 24.83
N VAL A 54 -13.36 6.27 25.78
CA VAL A 54 -12.45 5.12 25.74
C VAL A 54 -12.74 4.24 24.52
N VAL A 55 -14.00 3.93 24.27
CA VAL A 55 -14.41 3.13 23.10
C VAL A 55 -14.10 3.87 21.80
N GLU A 56 -14.40 5.16 21.72
CA GLU A 56 -14.07 6.02 20.56
C GLU A 56 -12.57 5.99 20.25
N GLN A 57 -11.73 6.10 21.27
CA GLN A 57 -10.27 6.06 21.14
C GLN A 57 -9.77 4.69 20.67
N ILE A 58 -10.31 3.60 21.22
CA ILE A 58 -9.95 2.23 20.81
C ILE A 58 -10.32 2.04 19.34
N GLN A 59 -11.54 2.40 18.96
CA GLN A 59 -11.99 2.28 17.58
C GLN A 59 -11.12 3.12 16.64
N SER A 60 -10.85 4.39 16.98
CA SER A 60 -9.97 5.24 16.18
C SER A 60 -8.56 4.65 16.02
N THR A 61 -8.03 4.04 17.08
CA THR A 61 -6.69 3.41 17.05
C THR A 61 -6.68 2.20 16.11
N ILE A 62 -7.64 1.31 16.24
CA ILE A 62 -7.78 0.12 15.37
C ILE A 62 -7.95 0.57 13.92
N THR A 63 -8.85 1.52 13.66
CA THR A 63 -9.11 2.04 12.32
C THR A 63 -7.84 2.65 11.71
N CYS A 64 -7.10 3.44 12.48
CA CYS A 64 -5.82 4.01 12.03
C CYS A 64 -4.80 2.92 11.67
N GLN A 65 -4.65 1.90 12.53
CA GLN A 65 -3.74 0.77 12.28
C GLN A 65 -4.11 -0.02 11.02
N VAL A 66 -5.41 -0.26 10.77
CA VAL A 66 -5.88 -0.95 9.56
C VAL A 66 -5.49 -0.15 8.32
N TYR A 67 -5.78 1.16 8.29
CA TYR A 67 -5.43 1.98 7.12
C TYR A 67 -3.92 2.12 6.92
N GLN A 68 -3.13 2.26 7.98
CA GLN A 68 -1.67 2.23 7.89
C GLN A 68 -1.15 0.90 7.34
N THR A 69 -1.76 -0.21 7.73
CA THR A 69 -1.41 -1.53 7.21
C THR A 69 -1.69 -1.61 5.71
N ILE A 70 -2.84 -1.13 5.25
CA ILE A 70 -3.19 -1.10 3.83
C ILE A 70 -2.15 -0.28 3.04
N LEU A 71 -1.80 0.92 3.51
CA LEU A 71 -0.78 1.75 2.86
C LEU A 71 0.59 1.06 2.82
N THR A 72 0.98 0.42 3.93
CA THR A 72 2.26 -0.31 4.03
C THR A 72 2.31 -1.47 3.05
N VAL A 73 1.22 -2.24 2.95
CA VAL A 73 1.10 -3.35 2.00
C VAL A 73 1.12 -2.84 0.56
N ASN A 74 0.41 -1.75 0.26
CA ASN A 74 0.42 -1.13 -1.06
C ASN A 74 1.85 -0.77 -1.48
N GLN A 75 2.59 -0.06 -0.62
CA GLN A 75 3.99 0.28 -0.88
C GLN A 75 4.90 -0.94 -1.03
N ALA A 76 4.68 -2.01 -0.26
CA ALA A 76 5.44 -3.24 -0.38
C ALA A 76 5.21 -3.93 -1.74
N LEU A 77 3.95 -3.98 -2.19
CA LEU A 77 3.58 -4.52 -3.50
C LEU A 77 4.18 -3.69 -4.65
N THR A 78 4.13 -2.37 -4.56
CA THR A 78 4.75 -1.46 -5.54
C THR A 78 6.25 -1.70 -5.65
N ARG A 79 6.98 -1.75 -4.54
CA ARG A 79 8.43 -2.05 -4.55
C ARG A 79 8.72 -3.42 -5.17
N GLY A 80 7.89 -4.42 -4.86
CA GLY A 80 7.99 -5.75 -5.46
C GLY A 80 7.79 -5.73 -6.98
N ALA A 81 6.74 -5.04 -7.45
CA ALA A 81 6.45 -4.88 -8.86
C ALA A 81 7.58 -4.17 -9.62
N LEU A 82 8.09 -3.06 -9.06
CA LEU A 82 9.22 -2.32 -9.64
C LEU A 82 10.49 -3.18 -9.69
N THR A 83 10.78 -3.96 -8.64
CA THR A 83 11.93 -4.88 -8.64
C THR A 83 11.84 -5.93 -9.75
N VAL A 84 10.64 -6.45 -10.03
CA VAL A 84 10.42 -7.39 -11.14
C VAL A 84 10.61 -6.71 -12.49
N LEU A 85 10.16 -5.46 -12.64
CA LEU A 85 10.36 -4.68 -13.88
C LEU A 85 11.83 -4.31 -14.12
N ASP A 86 12.59 -4.07 -13.05
CA ASP A 86 14.01 -3.73 -13.10
C ASP A 86 14.91 -4.97 -13.30
N GLN A 87 14.36 -6.18 -13.28
CA GLN A 87 15.15 -7.41 -13.40
C GLN A 87 15.70 -7.55 -14.85
N PRO A 88 17.03 -7.60 -15.04
CA PRO A 88 17.62 -7.72 -16.37
C PRO A 88 17.21 -9.05 -17.02
N ALA A 89 16.89 -9.01 -18.30
CA ALA A 89 16.43 -10.15 -19.09
C ALA A 89 17.48 -11.27 -19.31
N ASP A 90 18.67 -11.17 -18.68
CA ASP A 90 19.85 -12.00 -18.97
C ASP A 90 20.14 -13.07 -17.90
N ARG A 91 19.12 -13.81 -17.44
CA ARG A 91 19.33 -15.14 -16.87
C ARG A 91 19.09 -16.22 -17.92
N THR A 92 19.81 -16.13 -19.03
CA THR A 92 20.10 -17.30 -19.87
C THR A 92 21.55 -17.67 -19.62
N PRO A 93 21.87 -18.77 -18.91
CA PRO A 93 23.25 -19.24 -18.83
C PRO A 93 23.72 -19.56 -20.25
N SER A 94 24.63 -18.75 -20.80
CA SER A 94 25.32 -19.03 -22.06
C SER A 94 26.32 -20.17 -21.84
N ALA A 95 25.81 -21.39 -21.67
CA ALA A 95 26.59 -22.60 -21.64
C ALA A 95 26.56 -23.24 -23.04
N TRP A 96 27.27 -22.63 -23.99
CA TRP A 96 27.75 -23.34 -25.16
C TRP A 96 29.27 -23.40 -25.07
N PRO A 97 29.86 -24.56 -24.73
CA PRO A 97 31.30 -24.70 -24.77
C PRO A 97 31.77 -24.61 -26.23
N ASP A 98 32.70 -23.70 -26.48
CA ASP A 98 33.39 -23.49 -27.74
C ASP A 98 34.10 -24.79 -28.18
N ARG A 99 33.47 -25.56 -29.07
CA ARG A 99 34.05 -26.76 -29.71
C ARG A 99 35.00 -26.39 -30.85
N ARG A 100 35.93 -25.47 -30.63
CA ARG A 100 36.99 -25.14 -31.59
C ARG A 100 38.37 -25.05 -30.95
N ARG A 101 38.76 -26.11 -30.22
CA ARG A 101 40.16 -26.45 -29.96
C ARG A 101 40.27 -27.92 -29.58
N ILE A 102 40.37 -28.83 -30.55
CA ILE A 102 41.28 -29.99 -30.46
C ILE A 102 41.71 -30.26 -31.91
N ASP A 103 42.99 -29.96 -32.16
CA ASP A 103 43.76 -30.40 -33.32
C ASP A 103 44.07 -31.91 -33.22
#